data_AF-A0A850M289-F1
#
_entry.id   AF-A0A850M289-F1
#
_cell.length_a   1.000
_cell.length_b   1.000
_cell.length_c   1.000
_cell.angle_alpha   90.00
_cell.angle_beta   90.00
_cell.angle_gamma   90.00
#
_symmetry.space_group_name_H-M   'P 1'
#
loop_
_entity.id
_entity.type
_entity.pdbx_description
1 polymer ?
#
loop_
_entity_poly.entity_id
_entity_poly.type
_entity_poly.pdbx_seq_one_letter_code
_entity_poly.pdbx_strand_id
1 'polypeptide(L)'
;MPELEELLSKLESEDKTVIKTTLEQLGDLGDEKAVPQLLKMLDRINDEDLLESILWTLSRIASTKTLIELLNHSNELIIVEVLDALGRREELESVDEIIPFLIHQNGEVRSIATWALGKISVKRTYDSLLNLLKTDEDPLVRANAAWAIGKFDNSDSIPFLTERLSEESDESVRYNLEEAIHRLEELKDPWQKGLKATIYECPKFDPKCLENSLQTETRSDNFIKIEIVVCESCSLSKICRVNLIRKINQ
;
A
#
# COMPACT_ATOMS: atom_id res chain seq x y z
N MET A 1 -25.42 21.26 -13.97
CA MET A 1 -26.25 20.05 -14.17
C MET A 1 -27.41 20.18 -13.20
N PRO A 2 -28.67 20.03 -13.64
CA PRO A 2 -29.85 20.25 -12.80
C PRO A 2 -29.83 19.44 -11.49
N GLU A 3 -29.28 18.22 -11.55
CA GLU A 3 -29.16 17.32 -10.39
C GLU A 3 -28.24 17.87 -9.28
N LEU A 4 -27.08 18.44 -9.62
CA LEU A 4 -26.17 19.02 -8.63
C LEU A 4 -26.81 20.21 -7.91
N GLU A 5 -27.43 21.13 -8.63
CA GLU A 5 -28.06 22.32 -8.04
C GLU A 5 -29.22 21.93 -7.10
N GLU A 6 -29.98 20.90 -7.46
CA GLU A 6 -31.03 20.34 -6.60
C GLU A 6 -30.43 19.76 -5.31
N LEU A 7 -29.37 18.96 -5.40
CA LEU A 7 -28.70 18.40 -4.22
C LEU A 7 -28.13 19.49 -3.32
N LEU A 8 -27.46 20.49 -3.88
CA LEU A 8 -26.89 21.61 -3.12
C LEU A 8 -27.96 22.40 -2.36
N SER A 9 -29.19 22.51 -2.90
CA SER A 9 -30.30 23.15 -2.19
C SER A 9 -30.79 22.36 -0.96
N LYS A 10 -30.64 21.03 -0.96
CA LYS A 10 -31.06 20.15 0.14
C LYS A 10 -30.09 20.17 1.33
N LEU A 11 -28.85 20.64 1.13
CA LEU A 11 -27.88 20.83 2.21
C LEU A 11 -28.30 21.90 3.24
N GLU A 12 -29.20 22.80 2.86
CA GLU A 12 -29.75 23.85 3.75
C GLU A 12 -30.98 23.37 4.57
N SER A 13 -31.31 22.07 4.50
CA SER A 13 -32.41 21.47 5.25
C SER A 13 -32.14 21.48 6.77
N GLU A 14 -33.18 21.69 7.58
CA GLU A 14 -33.09 21.49 9.04
C GLU A 14 -33.09 20.00 9.42
N ASP A 15 -33.54 19.12 8.52
CA ASP A 15 -33.54 17.67 8.73
C ASP A 15 -32.15 17.08 8.42
N LYS A 16 -31.46 16.64 9.48
CA LYS A 16 -30.15 15.99 9.39
C LYS A 16 -30.15 14.76 8.51
N THR A 17 -31.25 14.02 8.44
CA THR A 17 -31.38 12.82 7.59
C THR A 17 -31.34 13.21 6.13
N VAL A 18 -31.99 14.31 5.77
CA VAL A 18 -31.96 14.88 4.41
C VAL A 18 -30.54 15.34 4.09
N ILE A 19 -29.86 16.02 5.01
CA ILE A 19 -28.47 16.43 4.80
C ILE A 19 -27.56 15.21 4.59
N LYS A 20 -27.59 14.21 5.47
CA LYS A 20 -26.76 12.99 5.37
C LYS A 20 -26.96 12.27 4.03
N THR A 21 -28.22 12.03 3.65
CA THR A 21 -28.55 11.40 2.36
C THR A 21 -28.05 12.25 1.18
N THR A 22 -28.10 13.57 1.30
CA THR A 22 -27.62 14.50 0.26
C THR A 22 -26.09 14.44 0.16
N LEU A 23 -25.37 14.37 1.29
CA LEU A 23 -23.91 14.24 1.32
C LEU A 23 -23.47 12.92 0.65
N GLU A 24 -24.14 11.81 0.96
CA GLU A 24 -23.93 10.52 0.28
C GLU A 24 -24.11 10.64 -1.24
N GLN A 25 -25.22 11.25 -1.68
CA GLN A 25 -25.51 11.48 -3.10
C GLN A 25 -24.45 12.35 -3.79
N LEU A 26 -23.96 13.40 -3.12
CA LEU A 26 -22.87 14.25 -3.64
C LEU A 26 -21.56 13.46 -3.75
N GLY A 27 -21.26 12.62 -2.76
CA GLY A 27 -20.10 11.74 -2.75
C GLY A 27 -20.13 10.69 -3.86
N ASP A 28 -21.32 10.20 -4.23
CA ASP A 28 -21.52 9.27 -5.36
C ASP A 28 -21.53 9.99 -6.71
N LEU A 29 -22.03 11.22 -6.76
CA LEU A 29 -21.98 12.05 -7.97
C LEU A 29 -20.53 12.40 -8.35
N GLY A 30 -19.67 12.64 -7.35
CA GLY A 30 -18.25 12.91 -7.58
C GLY A 30 -17.94 14.27 -8.22
N ASP A 31 -18.89 15.22 -8.20
CA ASP A 31 -18.68 16.54 -8.79
C ASP A 31 -18.02 17.50 -7.78
N GLU A 32 -16.74 17.84 -8.04
CA GLU A 32 -15.93 18.75 -7.22
C GLU A 32 -16.59 20.14 -7.05
N LYS A 33 -17.54 20.53 -7.91
CA LYS A 33 -18.30 21.79 -7.74
C LYS A 33 -19.10 21.87 -6.44
N ALA A 34 -19.34 20.76 -5.76
CA ALA A 34 -19.97 20.75 -4.44
C ALA A 34 -19.01 21.17 -3.31
N VAL A 35 -17.69 21.01 -3.50
CA VAL A 35 -16.67 21.24 -2.47
C VAL A 35 -16.77 22.61 -1.80
N PRO A 36 -16.96 23.74 -2.53
CA PRO A 36 -17.05 25.05 -1.87
C PRO A 36 -18.22 25.18 -0.89
N GLN A 37 -19.33 24.45 -1.10
CA GLN A 37 -20.44 24.46 -0.16
C GLN A 37 -20.17 23.54 1.03
N LEU A 38 -19.55 22.37 0.80
CA LEU A 38 -19.14 21.46 1.87
C LEU A 38 -18.13 22.10 2.82
N LEU A 39 -17.15 22.85 2.30
CA LEU A 39 -16.20 23.61 3.14
C LEU A 39 -16.90 24.67 4.00
N LYS A 40 -17.89 25.38 3.44
CA LYS A 40 -18.68 26.35 4.23
C LYS A 40 -19.51 25.68 5.33
N MET A 41 -19.98 24.45 5.09
CA MET A 41 -20.68 23.67 6.12
C MET A 41 -19.71 23.21 7.21
N LEU A 42 -18.51 22.77 6.81
CA LEU A 42 -17.44 22.36 7.73
C LEU A 42 -17.10 23.46 8.75
N ASP A 43 -17.05 24.72 8.33
CA ASP A 43 -16.76 25.87 9.20
C ASP A 43 -17.83 26.16 10.27
N ARG A 44 -19.05 25.64 10.10
CA ARG A 44 -20.22 26.00 10.91
C ARG A 44 -20.80 24.82 11.68
N ILE A 45 -20.37 23.60 11.36
CA ILE A 45 -20.94 22.39 11.92
C ILE A 45 -20.42 22.16 13.34
N ASN A 46 -21.33 21.82 14.25
CA ASN A 46 -21.00 21.40 15.63
C ASN A 46 -21.46 19.96 15.92
N ASP A 47 -22.07 19.31 14.94
CA ASP A 47 -22.62 17.97 15.04
C ASP A 47 -21.59 16.97 14.49
N GLU A 48 -21.05 16.10 15.35
CA GLU A 48 -19.99 15.15 14.99
C GLU A 48 -20.43 14.19 13.88
N ASP A 49 -21.65 13.67 14.00
CA ASP A 49 -22.32 12.82 13.02
C ASP A 49 -22.36 13.42 11.60
N LEU A 50 -22.70 14.71 11.49
CA LEU A 50 -22.70 15.43 10.22
C LEU A 50 -21.29 15.82 9.79
N LEU A 51 -20.40 16.14 10.73
CA LEU A 51 -18.98 16.41 10.45
C LEU A 51 -18.33 15.22 9.74
N GLU A 52 -18.51 14.00 10.27
CA GLU A 52 -18.04 12.76 9.64
C GLU A 52 -18.61 12.59 8.22
N SER A 53 -19.91 12.86 8.04
CA SER A 53 -20.57 12.75 6.73
C SER A 53 -20.01 13.75 5.71
N ILE A 54 -19.71 14.98 6.15
CA ILE A 54 -19.11 16.03 5.31
C ILE A 54 -17.68 15.63 4.94
N LEU A 55 -16.88 15.16 5.90
CA LEU A 55 -15.50 14.74 5.69
C LEU A 55 -15.44 13.53 4.75
N TRP A 56 -16.28 12.52 4.95
CA TRP A 56 -16.39 11.37 4.04
C TRP A 56 -16.65 11.82 2.59
N THR A 57 -17.54 12.79 2.42
CA THR A 57 -17.88 13.35 1.10
C THR A 57 -16.68 14.10 0.51
N LEU A 58 -16.06 14.99 1.29
CA LEU A 58 -14.87 15.75 0.87
C LEU A 58 -13.72 14.82 0.48
N SER A 59 -13.44 13.77 1.25
CA SER A 59 -12.40 12.78 0.97
C SER A 59 -12.54 12.14 -0.41
N ARG A 60 -13.78 12.00 -0.89
CA ARG A 60 -14.08 11.41 -2.22
C ARG A 60 -14.03 12.42 -3.36
N ILE A 61 -14.55 13.63 -3.15
CA ILE A 61 -14.79 14.57 -4.26
C ILE A 61 -13.80 15.75 -4.30
N ALA A 62 -13.10 16.03 -3.21
CA ALA A 62 -12.15 17.13 -3.15
C ALA A 62 -10.86 16.77 -3.90
N SER A 63 -10.26 17.78 -4.54
CA SER A 63 -8.90 17.69 -5.06
C SER A 63 -7.87 17.51 -3.94
N THR A 64 -6.75 16.90 -4.28
CA THR A 64 -5.59 16.70 -3.39
C THR A 64 -5.15 18.00 -2.75
N LYS A 65 -5.11 19.10 -3.52
CA LYS A 65 -4.77 20.43 -3.01
C LYS A 65 -5.73 20.88 -1.91
N THR A 66 -7.03 20.69 -2.09
CA THR A 66 -8.04 21.07 -1.09
C THR A 66 -7.89 20.22 0.18
N LEU A 67 -7.64 18.92 0.04
CA LEU A 67 -7.37 18.05 1.18
C LEU A 67 -6.11 18.50 1.94
N ILE A 68 -5.02 18.81 1.23
CA ILE A 68 -3.80 19.35 1.84
C ILE A 68 -4.08 20.65 2.62
N GLU A 69 -4.91 21.56 2.08
CA GLU A 69 -5.27 22.80 2.78
C GLU A 69 -5.98 22.51 4.12
N LEU A 70 -6.82 21.47 4.18
CA LEU A 70 -7.54 21.04 5.40
C LEU A 70 -6.64 20.45 6.49
N LEU A 71 -5.41 20.04 6.18
CA LEU A 71 -4.43 19.61 7.20
C LEU A 71 -4.06 20.75 8.17
N ASN A 72 -4.28 22.01 7.79
CA ASN A 72 -4.02 23.16 8.67
C ASN A 72 -5.15 23.44 9.68
N HIS A 73 -6.21 22.62 9.67
CA HIS A 73 -7.34 22.81 10.57
C HIS A 73 -6.97 22.45 12.02
N SER A 74 -7.52 23.15 13.01
CA SER A 74 -7.18 22.92 14.44
C SER A 74 -7.91 21.72 15.06
N ASN A 75 -8.96 21.22 14.41
CA ASN A 75 -9.71 20.04 14.83
C ASN A 75 -8.98 18.77 14.37
N GLU A 76 -8.52 17.98 15.33
CA GLU A 76 -7.75 16.75 15.11
C GLU A 76 -8.54 15.68 14.34
N LEU A 77 -9.87 15.63 14.48
CA LEU A 77 -10.71 14.73 13.69
C LEU A 77 -10.65 15.06 12.20
N ILE A 78 -10.65 16.35 11.84
CA ILE A 78 -10.50 16.79 10.45
C ILE A 78 -9.12 16.38 9.92
N ILE A 79 -8.08 16.58 10.72
CA ILE A 79 -6.71 16.17 10.35
C ILE A 79 -6.65 14.66 10.10
N VAL A 80 -7.20 13.84 11.00
CA VAL A 80 -7.24 12.38 10.90
C VAL A 80 -7.93 11.93 9.63
N GLU A 81 -9.14 12.42 9.35
CA GLU A 81 -9.92 12.05 8.17
C GLU A 81 -9.22 12.46 6.86
N VAL A 82 -8.56 13.61 6.86
CA VAL A 82 -7.79 14.09 5.70
C VAL A 82 -6.54 13.23 5.47
N LEU A 83 -5.80 12.89 6.53
CA LEU A 83 -4.63 12.00 6.42
C LEU A 83 -5.04 10.60 5.92
N ASP A 84 -6.13 10.04 6.44
CA ASP A 84 -6.69 8.77 5.96
C ASP A 84 -7.08 8.87 4.48
N ALA A 85 -7.76 9.94 4.07
CA ALA A 85 -8.13 10.16 2.67
C ALA A 85 -6.92 10.21 1.73
N LEU A 86 -5.91 11.01 2.06
CA LEU A 86 -4.67 11.13 1.29
C LEU A 86 -3.93 9.78 1.19
N GLY A 87 -3.91 9.01 2.28
CA GLY A 87 -3.35 7.67 2.31
C GLY A 87 -4.13 6.65 1.47
N ARG A 88 -5.47 6.62 1.56
CA ARG A 88 -6.33 5.73 0.76
C ARG A 88 -6.20 5.99 -0.73
N ARG A 89 -6.06 7.27 -1.10
CA ARG A 89 -5.91 7.74 -2.46
C ARG A 89 -4.48 7.65 -2.99
N GLU A 90 -3.53 7.29 -2.12
CA GLU A 90 -2.11 7.15 -2.44
C GLU A 90 -1.53 8.43 -3.08
N GLU A 91 -1.92 9.59 -2.54
CA GLU A 91 -1.62 10.92 -3.09
C GLU A 91 -0.14 11.31 -2.91
N LEU A 92 0.70 10.95 -3.88
CA LEU A 92 2.15 11.17 -3.83
C LEU A 92 2.55 12.63 -3.58
N GLU A 93 1.79 13.58 -4.12
CA GLU A 93 2.06 15.01 -4.00
C GLU A 93 1.87 15.54 -2.57
N SER A 94 1.19 14.80 -1.69
CA SER A 94 0.89 15.21 -0.31
C SER A 94 1.93 14.81 0.73
N VAL A 95 2.98 14.08 0.30
CA VAL A 95 3.92 13.44 1.22
C VAL A 95 4.68 14.44 2.08
N ASP A 96 5.08 15.58 1.50
CA ASP A 96 5.82 16.60 2.24
C ASP A 96 4.95 17.28 3.31
N GLU A 97 3.64 17.34 3.07
CA GLU A 97 2.64 17.89 3.98
C GLU A 97 2.19 16.89 5.06
N ILE A 98 2.30 15.58 4.80
CA ILE A 98 2.00 14.53 5.79
C ILE A 98 3.15 14.36 6.81
N ILE A 99 4.42 14.49 6.38
CA ILE A 99 5.60 14.24 7.24
C ILE A 99 5.57 14.97 8.60
N PRO A 100 5.17 16.26 8.69
CA PRO A 100 5.10 16.97 9.98
C PRO A 100 4.18 16.30 11.02
N PHE A 101 3.17 15.55 10.59
CA PHE A 101 2.21 14.89 11.47
C PHE A 101 2.78 13.65 12.17
N LEU A 102 3.94 13.14 11.73
CA LEU A 102 4.64 12.03 12.40
C LEU A 102 5.14 12.38 13.81
N ILE A 103 5.22 13.68 14.15
CA ILE A 103 5.64 14.16 15.47
C ILE A 103 4.52 14.92 16.19
N HIS A 104 3.27 14.73 15.77
CA HIS A 104 2.11 15.39 16.37
C HIS A 104 1.91 14.96 17.83
N GLN A 105 1.38 15.84 18.68
CA GLN A 105 1.16 15.56 20.09
C GLN A 105 0.14 14.43 20.33
N ASN A 106 -0.91 14.36 19.50
CA ASN A 106 -1.92 13.31 19.53
C ASN A 106 -1.40 12.05 18.80
N GLY A 107 -1.39 10.91 19.51
CA GLY A 107 -0.96 9.60 18.99
C GLY A 107 -1.82 9.07 17.84
N GLU A 108 -3.12 9.37 17.81
CA GLU A 108 -4.01 8.99 16.71
C GLU A 108 -3.60 9.70 15.41
N VAL A 109 -3.32 11.01 15.49
CA VAL A 109 -2.83 11.79 14.34
C VAL A 109 -1.50 11.23 13.83
N ARG A 110 -0.55 10.92 14.73
CA ARG A 110 0.72 10.27 14.36
C ARG A 110 0.48 8.92 13.69
N SER A 111 -0.45 8.14 14.23
CA SER A 111 -0.77 6.80 13.76
C SER A 111 -1.32 6.83 12.33
N ILE A 112 -2.27 7.72 12.06
CA ILE A 112 -2.90 7.84 10.74
C ILE A 112 -1.91 8.46 9.73
N ALA A 113 -1.09 9.42 10.13
CA ALA A 113 0.00 9.93 9.27
C ALA A 113 0.99 8.81 8.89
N THR A 114 1.36 7.97 9.85
CA THR A 114 2.23 6.80 9.63
C THR A 114 1.61 5.81 8.65
N TRP A 115 0.32 5.50 8.84
CA TRP A 115 -0.45 4.65 7.95
C TRP A 115 -0.53 5.22 6.53
N ALA A 116 -0.81 6.52 6.39
CA ALA A 116 -0.91 7.21 5.12
C ALA A 116 0.42 7.17 4.35
N LEU A 117 1.55 7.45 5.00
CA LEU A 117 2.87 7.32 4.39
C LEU A 117 3.23 5.88 4.02
N GLY A 118 2.76 4.90 4.80
CA GLY A 118 2.88 3.48 4.45
C GLY A 118 2.09 3.11 3.19
N LYS A 119 0.88 3.64 3.03
CA LYS A 119 0.08 3.47 1.81
C LYS A 119 0.74 4.09 0.58
N ILE A 120 1.27 5.31 0.71
CA ILE A 120 1.92 6.01 -0.40
C ILE A 120 3.31 5.40 -0.71
N SER A 121 3.99 4.82 0.29
CA SER A 121 5.24 4.05 0.13
C SER A 121 6.40 4.82 -0.55
N VAL A 122 6.66 6.06 -0.12
CA VAL A 122 7.79 6.84 -0.66
C VAL A 122 9.09 6.54 0.07
N LYS A 123 10.13 6.11 -0.66
CA LYS A 123 11.45 5.73 -0.10
C LYS A 123 12.04 6.73 0.92
N ARG A 124 11.85 8.04 0.73
CA ARG A 124 12.41 9.06 1.65
C ARG A 124 11.78 9.08 3.05
N THR A 125 10.60 8.49 3.24
CA THR A 125 9.91 8.42 4.54
C THR A 125 10.36 7.22 5.36
N TYR A 126 11.12 6.30 4.76
CA TYR A 126 11.50 5.02 5.33
C TYR A 126 12.23 5.15 6.68
N ASP A 127 13.20 6.07 6.77
CA ASP A 127 13.96 6.28 8.02
C ASP A 127 13.07 6.86 9.14
N SER A 128 12.08 7.69 8.79
CA SER A 128 11.10 8.21 9.75
C SER A 128 10.21 7.09 10.30
N LEU A 129 9.78 6.16 9.44
CA LEU A 129 8.99 4.99 9.85
C LEU A 129 9.79 4.05 10.76
N LEU A 130 11.07 3.80 10.44
CA LEU A 130 11.97 3.04 11.32
C LEU A 130 12.11 3.70 12.70
N ASN A 131 12.26 5.03 12.72
CA ASN A 131 12.36 5.76 13.98
C ASN A 131 11.08 5.61 14.81
N LEU A 132 9.89 5.79 14.20
CA LEU A 132 8.62 5.64 14.90
C LEU A 132 8.42 4.24 15.49
N LEU A 133 8.70 3.19 14.71
CA LEU A 133 8.66 1.81 15.20
C LEU A 133 9.56 1.61 16.43
N LYS A 134 10.70 2.31 16.48
CA LYS A 134 11.66 2.20 17.58
C LYS A 134 11.28 3.04 18.80
N THR A 135 10.76 4.25 18.61
CA THR A 135 10.72 5.27 19.67
C THR A 135 9.34 5.75 20.07
N ASP A 136 8.29 5.51 19.26
CA ASP A 136 6.96 6.03 19.59
C ASP A 136 6.38 5.32 20.82
N GLU A 137 5.79 6.10 21.72
CA GLU A 137 5.17 5.59 22.95
C GLU A 137 3.87 4.83 22.68
N ASP A 138 3.14 5.22 21.62
CA ASP A 138 1.84 4.66 21.27
C ASP A 138 2.02 3.36 20.46
N PRO A 139 1.55 2.20 20.97
CA PRO A 139 1.63 0.95 20.23
C PRO A 139 0.93 0.98 18.86
N LEU A 140 -0.14 1.76 18.70
CA LEU A 140 -0.83 1.85 17.41
C LEU A 140 0.05 2.52 16.35
N VAL A 141 0.80 3.56 16.72
CA VAL A 141 1.78 4.21 15.84
C VAL A 141 2.87 3.21 15.46
N ARG A 142 3.41 2.48 16.44
CA ARG A 142 4.44 1.46 16.18
C ARG A 142 3.93 0.33 15.28
N ALA A 143 2.69 -0.11 15.48
CA ALA A 143 2.07 -1.15 14.67
C ALA A 143 1.91 -0.69 13.22
N ASN A 144 1.44 0.54 12.99
CA ASN A 144 1.34 1.12 11.65
C ASN A 144 2.71 1.33 11.01
N ALA A 145 3.74 1.70 11.79
CA ALA A 145 5.10 1.80 11.30
C ALA A 145 5.66 0.44 10.85
N ALA A 146 5.48 -0.63 11.65
CA ALA A 146 5.86 -1.99 11.26
C ALA A 146 5.18 -2.44 9.97
N TRP A 147 3.86 -2.26 9.89
CA TRP A 147 3.08 -2.58 8.68
C TRP A 147 3.59 -1.78 7.46
N ALA A 148 3.82 -0.48 7.64
CA ALA A 148 4.30 0.40 6.59
C ALA A 148 5.69 -0.05 6.10
N ILE A 149 6.62 -0.35 7.00
CA ILE A 149 7.97 -0.83 6.66
C ILE A 149 7.91 -2.13 5.84
N GLY A 150 7.01 -3.06 6.16
CA GLY A 150 6.80 -4.28 5.38
C GLY A 150 6.33 -4.04 3.94
N LYS A 151 5.71 -2.87 3.66
CA LYS A 151 5.34 -2.48 2.29
C LYS A 151 6.52 -2.03 1.45
N PHE A 152 7.61 -1.60 2.07
CA PHE A 152 8.83 -1.30 1.34
C PHE A 152 9.52 -2.61 0.96
N ASP A 153 9.89 -2.77 -0.31
CA ASP A 153 10.61 -3.95 -0.80
C ASP A 153 12.10 -3.93 -0.36
N ASN A 154 12.37 -3.64 0.91
CA ASN A 154 13.70 -3.53 1.49
C ASN A 154 13.96 -4.71 2.43
N SER A 155 14.49 -5.81 1.90
CA SER A 155 14.73 -7.00 2.71
C SER A 155 16.00 -6.93 3.59
N ASP A 156 16.80 -5.87 3.44
CA ASP A 156 17.93 -5.57 4.33
C ASP A 156 17.45 -5.15 5.73
N SER A 157 16.17 -4.80 5.86
CA SER A 157 15.52 -4.41 7.12
C SER A 157 15.23 -5.58 8.06
N ILE A 158 15.23 -6.82 7.55
CA ILE A 158 14.82 -8.01 8.33
C ILE A 158 15.55 -8.12 9.66
N PRO A 159 16.90 -8.01 9.75
CA PRO A 159 17.60 -8.11 11.04
C PRO A 159 17.11 -7.08 12.07
N PHE A 160 16.86 -5.84 11.64
CA PHE A 160 16.33 -4.79 12.50
C PHE A 160 14.92 -5.11 12.98
N LEU A 161 14.03 -5.58 12.10
CA LEU A 161 12.67 -5.95 12.45
C LEU A 161 12.64 -7.15 13.42
N THR A 162 13.52 -8.14 13.22
CA THR A 162 13.65 -9.29 14.12
C THR A 162 14.14 -8.89 15.51
N GLU A 163 15.14 -8.01 15.60
CA GLU A 163 15.59 -7.44 16.87
C GLU A 163 14.45 -6.70 17.55
N ARG A 164 13.77 -5.81 16.82
CA ARG A 164 12.64 -5.04 17.35
C ARG A 164 11.49 -5.93 17.84
N LEU A 165 11.19 -7.02 17.15
CA LEU A 165 10.17 -8.01 17.54
C LEU A 165 10.53 -8.72 18.85
N SER A 166 11.82 -8.95 19.11
CA SER A 166 12.26 -9.57 20.36
C SER A 166 12.10 -8.65 21.58
N GLU A 167 12.09 -7.34 21.35
CA GLU A 167 11.94 -6.29 22.37
C GLU A 167 10.50 -5.77 22.51
N GLU A 168 9.60 -6.14 21.60
CA GLU A 168 8.20 -5.68 21.62
C GLU A 168 7.31 -6.54 22.51
N SER A 169 6.56 -5.87 23.38
CA SER A 169 5.58 -6.48 24.29
C SER A 169 4.14 -6.35 23.79
N ASP A 170 3.84 -5.37 22.95
CA ASP A 170 2.50 -5.18 22.41
C ASP A 170 2.19 -6.17 21.29
N GLU A 171 1.13 -6.97 21.48
CA GLU A 171 0.75 -8.05 20.56
C GLU A 171 0.39 -7.54 19.15
N SER A 172 -0.21 -6.35 19.03
CA SER A 172 -0.59 -5.81 17.72
C SER A 172 0.65 -5.37 16.94
N VAL A 173 1.62 -4.77 17.62
CA VAL A 173 2.91 -4.42 17.01
C VAL A 173 3.67 -5.68 16.61
N ARG A 174 3.72 -6.70 17.48
CA ARG A 174 4.36 -8.00 17.19
C ARG A 174 3.77 -8.65 15.95
N TYR A 175 2.44 -8.72 15.84
CA TYR A 175 1.75 -9.25 14.66
C TYR A 175 2.19 -8.55 13.37
N ASN A 176 2.18 -7.21 13.35
CA ASN A 176 2.59 -6.46 12.17
C ASN A 176 4.10 -6.60 11.85
N LEU A 177 4.95 -6.76 12.86
CA LEU A 177 6.37 -7.06 12.68
C LEU A 177 6.58 -8.43 12.04
N GLU A 178 5.88 -9.46 12.53
CA GLU A 178 5.95 -10.82 11.97
C GLU A 178 5.49 -10.84 10.51
N GLU A 179 4.37 -10.20 10.19
CA GLU A 179 3.87 -10.06 8.81
C GLU A 179 4.85 -9.29 7.91
N ALA A 180 5.44 -8.20 8.41
CA ALA A 180 6.44 -7.44 7.67
C ALA A 180 7.70 -8.27 7.38
N ILE A 181 8.20 -9.01 8.37
CA ILE A 181 9.36 -9.91 8.20
C ILE A 181 9.03 -10.99 7.18
N HIS A 182 7.89 -11.68 7.35
CA HIS A 182 7.47 -12.76 6.45
C HIS A 182 7.42 -12.29 4.99
N ARG A 183 6.77 -11.15 4.74
CA ARG A 183 6.70 -10.54 3.40
C ARG A 183 8.07 -10.20 2.83
N LEU A 184 8.99 -9.69 3.65
CA LEU A 184 10.34 -9.35 3.21
C LEU A 184 11.21 -10.60 2.96
N GLU A 185 10.99 -11.68 3.69
CA GLU A 185 11.64 -12.98 3.47
C GLU A 185 11.21 -13.60 2.15
N GLU A 186 9.92 -13.51 1.80
CA GLU A 186 9.40 -13.90 0.48
C GLU A 186 10.14 -13.16 -0.67
N LEU A 187 10.46 -11.88 -0.48
CA LEU A 187 11.25 -11.11 -1.45
C LEU A 187 12.71 -11.55 -1.57
N LYS A 188 13.30 -12.16 -0.52
CA LYS A 188 14.67 -12.71 -0.56
C LYS A 188 14.76 -14.01 -1.34
N ASP A 189 13.65 -14.69 -1.62
CA ASP A 189 13.67 -15.91 -2.43
C ASP A 189 13.58 -15.59 -3.94
N PRO A 190 14.69 -15.58 -4.70
CA PRO A 190 14.65 -15.36 -6.15
C PRO A 190 13.78 -16.38 -6.90
N TRP A 191 13.44 -17.52 -6.29
CA TRP A 191 12.62 -18.55 -6.90
C TRP A 191 11.11 -18.24 -6.87
N GLN A 192 10.62 -17.40 -5.95
CA GLN A 192 9.22 -16.95 -5.97
C GLN A 192 8.92 -15.95 -7.10
N LYS A 193 9.85 -15.02 -7.40
CA LYS A 193 9.76 -14.13 -8.57
C LYS A 193 10.05 -14.86 -9.90
N GLY A 194 10.91 -15.87 -9.87
CA GLY A 194 11.48 -16.54 -11.04
C GLY A 194 10.73 -17.76 -11.58
N LEU A 195 9.79 -18.38 -10.87
CA LEU A 195 9.07 -19.55 -11.42
C LEU A 195 8.12 -19.21 -12.59
N LYS A 196 7.80 -17.93 -12.79
CA LYS A 196 7.15 -17.45 -14.02
C LYS A 196 8.12 -17.26 -15.19
N ALA A 197 9.43 -17.43 -14.99
CA ALA A 197 10.44 -17.41 -16.06
C ALA A 197 10.36 -18.70 -16.90
N THR A 198 9.34 -18.71 -17.75
CA THR A 198 9.40 -19.23 -19.12
C THR A 198 9.90 -20.68 -19.25
N ILE A 199 9.02 -21.62 -18.87
CA ILE A 199 8.98 -22.90 -19.58
C ILE A 199 8.54 -22.57 -21.01
N TYR A 200 9.48 -22.44 -21.95
CA TYR A 200 9.13 -22.46 -23.37
C TYR A 200 8.69 -23.89 -23.70
N GLU A 201 7.40 -24.17 -23.58
CA GLU A 201 6.82 -25.40 -24.11
C GLU A 201 6.86 -25.31 -25.64
N CYS A 202 7.66 -26.19 -26.27
CA CYS A 202 7.62 -26.33 -27.72
C CYS A 202 6.19 -26.74 -28.12
N PRO A 203 5.48 -25.97 -28.97
CA PRO A 203 4.08 -26.23 -29.32
C PRO A 203 3.87 -27.55 -30.11
N LYS A 204 4.94 -28.27 -30.44
CA LYS A 204 4.94 -29.59 -31.11
C LYS A 204 5.67 -30.66 -30.29
N PHE A 205 5.58 -30.61 -28.96
CA PHE A 205 6.24 -31.58 -28.08
C PHE A 205 5.79 -33.02 -28.40
N ASP A 206 6.71 -33.84 -28.93
CA ASP A 206 6.54 -35.29 -29.09
C ASP A 206 7.21 -36.01 -27.89
N PRO A 207 6.46 -36.81 -27.10
CA PRO A 207 7.01 -37.58 -25.98
C PRO A 207 8.23 -38.45 -26.34
N LYS A 208 8.38 -38.85 -27.61
CA LYS A 208 9.51 -39.67 -28.09
C LYS A 208 10.85 -38.92 -28.14
N CYS A 209 10.87 -37.59 -28.06
CA CYS A 209 12.11 -36.80 -27.93
C CYS A 209 12.86 -37.07 -26.60
N LEU A 210 12.22 -37.68 -25.59
CA LEU A 210 12.86 -38.02 -24.31
C LEU A 210 13.77 -39.25 -24.38
N GLU A 211 13.57 -40.13 -25.36
CA GLU A 211 14.20 -41.45 -25.36
C GLU A 211 15.56 -41.45 -26.08
N ASN A 212 15.85 -40.49 -26.96
CA ASN A 212 17.08 -40.46 -27.74
C ASN A 212 17.61 -39.03 -27.89
N SER A 213 18.90 -38.85 -27.59
CA SER A 213 19.68 -37.59 -27.63
C SER A 213 19.39 -36.56 -26.53
N LEU A 214 19.81 -36.85 -25.29
CA LEU A 214 20.04 -35.84 -24.26
C LEU A 214 21.48 -35.34 -24.37
N GLN A 215 21.70 -34.21 -25.04
CA GLN A 215 22.91 -33.41 -24.76
C GLN A 215 22.56 -32.43 -23.65
N THR A 216 23.07 -32.69 -22.45
CA THR A 216 22.94 -31.79 -21.31
C THR A 216 24.12 -30.82 -21.29
N GLU A 217 23.93 -29.61 -21.80
CA GLU A 217 24.87 -28.53 -21.51
C GLU A 217 24.61 -28.01 -20.10
N THR A 218 25.57 -28.27 -19.20
CA THR A 218 25.57 -27.68 -17.86
C THR A 218 26.37 -26.39 -17.90
N ARG A 219 25.70 -25.23 -17.84
CA ARG A 219 26.36 -23.99 -17.44
C ARG A 219 26.27 -23.85 -15.93
N SER A 220 27.41 -23.93 -15.26
CA SER A 220 27.54 -23.67 -13.83
C SER A 220 28.01 -22.24 -13.62
N ASP A 221 27.08 -21.33 -13.32
CA ASP A 221 27.39 -20.23 -12.42
C ASP A 221 27.05 -20.71 -11.00
N ASN A 222 27.75 -20.23 -9.98
CA ASN A 222 27.83 -20.79 -8.61
C ASN A 222 26.50 -21.07 -7.87
N PHE A 223 25.34 -20.82 -8.48
CA PHE A 223 24.01 -20.99 -7.89
C PHE A 223 23.00 -21.71 -8.81
N ILE A 224 23.33 -22.02 -10.07
CA ILE A 224 22.36 -22.55 -11.05
C ILE A 224 22.95 -23.71 -11.86
N LYS A 225 22.24 -24.84 -11.91
CA LYS A 225 22.42 -25.85 -12.96
C LYS A 225 21.28 -25.68 -13.97
N ILE A 226 21.62 -25.20 -15.16
CA ILE A 226 20.69 -25.15 -16.30
C ILE A 226 20.82 -26.47 -17.05
N GLU A 227 19.74 -27.23 -17.16
CA GLU A 227 19.66 -28.38 -18.08
C GLU A 227 18.86 -27.97 -19.31
N ILE A 228 19.56 -27.77 -20.41
CA ILE A 228 18.95 -27.55 -21.72
C ILE A 228 18.77 -28.90 -22.38
N VAL A 229 17.52 -29.27 -22.71
CA VAL A 229 17.22 -30.44 -23.53
C VAL A 229 17.06 -29.99 -24.98
N VAL A 230 17.97 -30.45 -25.83
CA VAL A 230 17.99 -30.20 -27.26
C VAL A 230 17.47 -31.45 -27.98
N CYS A 231 16.35 -31.37 -28.70
CA CYS A 231 15.91 -32.47 -29.56
C CYS A 231 16.48 -32.26 -30.98
N GLU A 232 17.45 -33.09 -31.40
CA GLU A 232 18.12 -32.95 -32.70
C GLU A 232 17.19 -33.20 -33.91
N SER A 233 16.06 -33.86 -33.69
CA SER A 233 15.06 -34.14 -34.73
C SER A 233 14.09 -32.99 -35.00
N CYS A 234 14.13 -31.90 -34.22
CA CYS A 234 13.26 -30.73 -34.42
C CYS A 234 13.94 -29.69 -35.32
N SER A 235 13.50 -29.57 -36.57
CA SER A 235 14.09 -28.68 -37.58
C SER A 235 13.86 -27.17 -37.34
N LEU A 236 13.12 -26.76 -36.30
CA LEU A 236 12.66 -25.39 -36.11
C LEU A 236 13.16 -24.68 -34.84
N SER A 237 13.71 -25.37 -33.85
CA SER A 237 14.39 -24.74 -32.71
C SER A 237 15.17 -25.76 -31.88
N LYS A 238 16.43 -25.44 -31.54
CA LYS A 238 17.34 -26.34 -30.79
C LYS A 238 17.06 -26.42 -29.29
N ILE A 239 15.99 -25.82 -28.76
CA ILE A 239 15.76 -25.79 -27.32
C ILE A 239 14.33 -26.28 -27.06
N CYS A 240 14.22 -27.47 -26.45
CA CYS A 240 12.94 -28.13 -26.20
C CYS A 240 12.52 -28.07 -24.73
N ARG A 241 13.46 -27.91 -23.79
CA ARG A 241 13.17 -27.72 -22.36
C ARG A 241 14.35 -27.09 -21.64
N VAL A 242 14.09 -26.19 -20.70
CA VAL A 242 15.10 -25.69 -19.76
C VAL A 242 14.63 -26.11 -18.36
N ASN A 243 15.38 -27.00 -17.71
CA ASN A 243 15.17 -27.29 -16.29
C ASN A 243 16.20 -26.50 -15.48
N LEU A 244 15.72 -25.67 -14.55
CA LEU A 244 16.57 -25.03 -13.55
C LEU A 244 16.61 -25.96 -12.34
N ILE A 245 17.78 -26.52 -12.04
CA ILE A 245 17.97 -27.39 -10.87
C ILE A 245 18.74 -26.60 -9.82
N ARG A 246 18.12 -26.44 -8.64
CA ARG A 246 18.76 -25.89 -7.44
C ARG A 246 19.91 -26.80 -7.04
N LYS A 247 21.13 -26.27 -6.97
CA LYS A 247 22.23 -26.96 -6.31
C LYS A 247 21.99 -26.84 -4.81
N ILE A 248 21.47 -27.90 -4.18
CA ILE A 248 21.46 -27.99 -2.72
C ILE A 248 22.93 -28.28 -2.35
N ASN A 249 23.61 -27.27 -1.80
CA ASN A 249 24.97 -27.47 -1.30
C ASN A 249 24.92 -28.54 -0.19
N GLN A 250 25.71 -29.60 -0.36
CA GLN A 250 26.03 -30.58 0.68
C GLN A 250 26.94 -29.95 1.74
#